data_AF-A0A970Z9C6-F1
#
_entry.id   AF-A0A970Z9C6-F1
#
_cell.length_a   1.000
_cell.length_b   1.000
_cell.length_c   1.000
_cell.angle_alpha   90.00
_cell.angle_beta   90.00
_cell.angle_gamma   90.00
#
_symmetry.space_group_name_H-M   'P 1'
#
loop_
_entity.id
_entity.type
_entity.pdbx_description
1 polymer ?
#
loop_
_entity_poly.entity_id
_entity_poly.type
_entity_poly.pdbx_seq_one_letter_code
_entity_poly.pdbx_strand_id
1 'polypeptide(L)'
;MPNRIIKESIVTSDSLACVSADAERLFWRLVVKADDFGLFYGSPRILASLCFPLEPPGEQKIRAWLEELAGQGILALYTADADGKPYLKLLSWDRHQQRRASKSKFPQPTSTEIHCGQGLAHVPVNENENDNGKREPTTKTCPGGAAFEAFWSAYPRKAGKRDALKAFGQLQPDRDTAAAIMAGVARWRTSGQWTRDGGRYIPYPASFLRGERWNDECPPAGSGAAPAAPCYDGEEDFLALLQKGDERP
;
A
#
# COMPACT_ATOMS: atom_id res chain seq x y z
N MET A 1 -12.98 -15.24 4.84
CA MET A 1 -12.99 -13.77 4.60
C MET A 1 -11.57 -13.31 4.34
N PRO A 2 -11.35 -12.21 3.61
CA PRO A 2 -10.02 -11.65 3.50
C PRO A 2 -9.51 -11.13 4.84
N ASN A 3 -8.21 -11.26 5.08
CA ASN A 3 -7.59 -10.67 6.25
C ASN A 3 -7.63 -9.14 6.10
N ARG A 4 -8.31 -8.47 7.03
CA ARG A 4 -8.32 -7.01 7.12
C ARG A 4 -7.19 -6.57 8.02
N ILE A 5 -6.37 -5.64 7.56
CA ILE A 5 -5.21 -5.15 8.31
C ILE A 5 -5.63 -3.88 9.04
N ILE A 6 -5.48 -3.86 10.37
CA ILE A 6 -5.63 -2.65 11.16
C ILE A 6 -4.21 -2.14 11.45
N LYS A 7 -3.91 -0.92 11.01
CA LYS A 7 -2.61 -0.29 11.23
C LYS A 7 -2.62 0.51 12.53
N GLU A 8 -1.48 0.59 13.20
CA GLU A 8 -1.30 1.40 14.42
C GLU A 8 -1.67 2.87 14.21
N SER A 9 -1.42 3.42 13.01
CA SER A 9 -1.77 4.80 12.64
C SER A 9 -3.23 5.17 12.83
N ILE A 10 -4.12 4.21 13.08
CA ILE A 10 -5.52 4.49 13.35
C ILE A 10 -5.72 5.25 14.67
N VAL A 11 -4.88 4.99 15.68
CA VAL A 11 -5.01 5.63 17.00
C VAL A 11 -4.60 7.10 16.98
N THR A 12 -3.89 7.52 15.93
CA THR A 12 -3.41 8.89 15.71
C THR A 12 -4.15 9.56 14.54
N SER A 13 -5.31 9.04 14.13
CA SER A 13 -6.04 9.54 12.97
C SER A 13 -6.99 10.68 13.36
N ASP A 14 -6.67 11.91 12.96
CA ASP A 14 -7.48 13.10 13.27
C ASP A 14 -8.94 12.98 12.79
N SER A 15 -9.16 12.41 11.60
CA SER A 15 -10.51 12.21 11.06
C SER A 15 -11.37 11.26 11.88
N LEU A 16 -10.77 10.24 12.51
CA LEU A 16 -11.47 9.29 13.38
C LEU A 16 -11.62 9.84 14.80
N ALA A 17 -10.68 10.65 15.26
CA ALA A 17 -10.79 11.33 16.55
C ALA A 17 -11.99 12.33 16.59
N CYS A 18 -12.42 12.82 15.43
CA CYS A 18 -13.54 13.75 15.28
C CYS A 18 -14.93 13.08 15.17
N VAL A 19 -15.03 11.75 15.12
CA VAL A 19 -16.34 11.05 15.03
C VAL A 19 -16.79 10.52 16.38
N SER A 20 -18.10 10.30 16.54
CA SER A 20 -18.62 9.68 17.75
C SER A 20 -18.15 8.22 17.92
N ALA A 21 -18.05 7.75 19.16
CA ALA A 21 -17.63 6.38 19.46
C ALA A 21 -18.53 5.32 18.80
N ASP A 22 -19.83 5.61 18.65
CA ASP A 22 -20.76 4.73 17.96
C ASP A 22 -20.55 4.73 16.43
N ALA A 23 -20.24 5.88 15.84
CA ALA A 23 -19.88 5.97 14.43
C ALA A 23 -18.54 5.25 14.14
N GLU A 24 -17.56 5.37 15.04
CA GLU A 24 -16.31 4.62 14.97
C GLU A 24 -16.57 3.09 15.05
N ARG A 25 -17.45 2.67 15.96
CA ARG A 25 -17.90 1.26 16.06
C ARG A 25 -18.54 0.77 14.75
N LEU A 26 -19.35 1.59 14.09
CA LEU A 26 -19.89 1.28 12.76
C LEU A 26 -18.76 1.14 11.72
N PHE A 27 -17.82 2.08 11.70
CA PHE A 27 -16.67 2.06 10.79
C PHE A 27 -15.88 0.75 10.89
N TRP A 28 -15.57 0.28 12.10
CA TRP A 28 -14.84 -0.99 12.28
C TRP A 28 -15.61 -2.20 11.75
N ARG A 29 -16.93 -2.23 11.93
CA ARG A 29 -17.79 -3.29 11.39
C ARG A 29 -17.86 -3.22 9.86
N LEU A 30 -17.86 -2.01 9.29
CA LEU A 30 -17.77 -1.80 7.85
C LEU A 30 -16.45 -2.29 7.29
N VAL A 31 -15.32 -2.06 7.96
CA VAL A 31 -14.00 -2.56 7.50
C VAL A 31 -14.00 -4.07 7.33
N VAL A 32 -14.69 -4.80 8.22
CA VAL A 32 -14.83 -6.26 8.12
C VAL A 32 -15.75 -6.68 6.98
N LYS A 33 -16.84 -5.93 6.74
CA LYS A 33 -17.91 -6.31 5.79
C LYS A 33 -17.69 -5.84 4.36
N ALA A 34 -16.99 -4.72 4.18
CA ALA A 34 -16.70 -4.14 2.87
C ALA A 34 -15.91 -5.14 2.00
N ASP A 35 -16.04 -5.02 0.68
CA ASP A 35 -15.29 -5.86 -0.25
C ASP A 35 -13.81 -5.42 -0.36
N ASP A 36 -13.04 -6.05 -1.25
CA ASP A 36 -11.62 -5.72 -1.41
C ASP A 36 -11.37 -4.32 -2.02
N PHE A 37 -12.43 -3.59 -2.40
CA PHE A 37 -12.42 -2.24 -2.94
C PHE A 37 -12.98 -1.21 -1.94
N GLY A 38 -13.32 -1.63 -0.72
CA GLY A 38 -13.91 -0.76 0.27
C GLY A 38 -15.36 -0.39 -0.03
N LEU A 39 -16.03 -1.16 -0.91
CA LEU A 39 -17.42 -0.95 -1.27
C LEU A 39 -18.35 -1.82 -0.41
N PHE A 40 -19.50 -1.25 -0.06
CA PHE A 40 -20.55 -1.95 0.67
C PHE A 40 -21.91 -1.31 0.45
N TYR A 41 -22.98 -1.95 0.95
CA TYR A 41 -24.33 -1.39 0.93
C TYR A 41 -24.41 -0.09 1.75
N GLY A 42 -25.11 0.91 1.22
CA GLY A 42 -25.37 2.20 1.88
C GLY A 42 -26.74 2.29 2.55
N SER A 43 -27.61 1.29 2.38
CA SER A 43 -28.93 1.27 3.00
C SER A 43 -28.83 1.12 4.53
N PRO A 44 -29.40 2.04 5.32
CA PRO A 44 -29.35 1.97 6.80
C PRO A 44 -29.90 0.67 7.37
N ARG A 45 -30.96 0.13 6.76
CA ARG A 45 -31.60 -1.14 7.17
C ARG A 45 -30.67 -2.34 6.98
N ILE A 46 -29.98 -2.40 5.85
CA ILE A 46 -29.01 -3.46 5.55
C ILE A 46 -27.81 -3.33 6.49
N LEU A 47 -27.32 -2.12 6.72
CA LEU A 47 -26.21 -1.85 7.61
C LEU A 47 -26.53 -2.24 9.06
N ALA A 48 -27.71 -1.89 9.56
CA ALA A 48 -28.16 -2.31 10.89
C ALA A 48 -28.14 -3.85 11.02
N SER A 49 -28.73 -4.57 10.06
CA SER A 49 -28.82 -6.04 10.10
C SER A 49 -27.46 -6.73 9.94
N LEU A 50 -26.61 -6.27 9.01
CA LEU A 50 -25.35 -6.95 8.70
C LEU A 50 -24.20 -6.54 9.63
N CYS A 51 -24.16 -5.27 10.05
CA CYS A 51 -23.12 -4.78 10.95
C CYS A 51 -23.48 -5.03 12.42
N PHE A 52 -24.77 -5.11 12.78
CA PHE A 52 -25.22 -5.34 14.15
C PHE A 52 -26.25 -6.47 14.24
N PRO A 53 -25.86 -7.74 13.99
CA PRO A 53 -26.82 -8.85 13.94
C PRO A 53 -27.56 -9.12 15.27
N LEU A 54 -26.92 -8.86 16.41
CA LEU A 54 -27.48 -9.13 17.73
C LEU A 54 -28.32 -7.97 18.26
N GLU A 55 -27.93 -6.74 17.95
CA GLU A 55 -28.56 -5.52 18.48
C GLU A 55 -28.62 -4.46 17.37
N PRO A 56 -29.57 -4.58 16.43
CA PRO A 56 -29.67 -3.66 15.31
C PRO A 56 -30.07 -2.27 15.80
N PRO A 57 -29.23 -1.23 15.60
CA PRO A 57 -29.60 0.13 15.92
C PRO A 57 -30.69 0.61 14.95
N GLY A 58 -31.47 1.60 15.39
CA GLY A 58 -32.49 2.23 14.54
C GLY A 58 -31.89 2.90 13.30
N GLU A 59 -32.64 2.91 12.20
CA GLU A 59 -32.16 3.45 10.92
C GLU A 59 -31.70 4.91 11.02
N GLN A 60 -32.35 5.72 11.88
CA GLN A 60 -31.98 7.11 12.10
C GLN A 60 -30.57 7.25 12.72
N LYS A 61 -30.20 6.34 13.63
CA LYS A 61 -28.85 6.34 14.23
C LYS A 61 -27.79 5.98 13.19
N ILE A 62 -28.06 4.96 12.37
CA ILE A 62 -27.17 4.58 11.28
C ILE A 62 -26.98 5.74 10.30
N ARG A 63 -28.06 6.45 9.93
CA ARG A 63 -27.97 7.63 9.05
C ARG A 63 -27.07 8.72 9.65
N ALA A 64 -27.28 9.06 10.93
CA ALA A 64 -26.44 10.05 11.62
C ALA A 64 -24.96 9.64 11.62
N TRP A 65 -24.65 8.37 11.93
CA TRP A 65 -23.27 7.89 11.90
C TRP A 65 -22.66 7.89 10.50
N LEU A 66 -23.44 7.57 9.45
CA LEU A 66 -22.96 7.66 8.08
C LEU A 66 -22.67 9.09 7.66
N GLU A 67 -23.51 10.05 8.07
CA GLU A 67 -23.30 11.48 7.82
C GLU A 67 -22.05 12.00 8.54
N GLU A 68 -21.82 11.59 9.79
CA GLU A 68 -20.59 11.89 10.53
C GLU A 68 -19.34 11.37 9.80
N LEU A 69 -19.35 10.09 9.42
CA LEU A 69 -18.23 9.46 8.71
C LEU A 69 -18.02 10.07 7.31
N ALA A 70 -19.09 10.47 6.63
CA ALA A 70 -19.02 11.16 5.35
C ALA A 70 -18.45 12.58 5.49
N GLY A 71 -18.87 13.32 6.52
CA GLY A 71 -18.39 14.67 6.80
C GLY A 71 -16.89 14.71 7.10
N GLN A 72 -16.32 13.65 7.68
CA GLN A 72 -14.88 13.51 7.92
C GLN A 72 -14.11 12.91 6.72
N GLY A 73 -14.77 12.65 5.58
CA GLY A 73 -14.14 12.05 4.41
C GLY A 73 -13.63 10.62 4.64
N ILE A 74 -14.18 9.90 5.63
CA ILE A 74 -13.85 8.50 5.88
C ILE A 74 -14.55 7.60 4.86
N LEU A 75 -15.79 7.94 4.52
CA LEU A 75 -16.58 7.27 3.51
C LEU A 75 -17.29 8.25 2.58
N ALA A 76 -17.74 7.76 1.43
CA ALA A 76 -18.62 8.45 0.50
C ALA A 76 -19.88 7.61 0.27
N LEU A 77 -21.04 8.24 0.32
CA LEU A 77 -22.32 7.65 -0.08
C LEU A 77 -22.59 7.99 -1.55
N TYR A 78 -23.10 7.02 -2.30
CA TYR A 78 -23.51 7.23 -3.69
C TYR A 78 -24.67 6.28 -4.03
N THR A 79 -25.38 6.60 -5.10
CA THR A 79 -26.38 5.71 -5.68
C THR A 79 -25.77 5.06 -6.91
N ALA A 80 -25.91 3.75 -7.05
CA ALA A 80 -25.39 3.07 -8.23
C ALA A 80 -26.38 3.15 -9.40
N ASP A 81 -25.92 3.59 -10.57
CA ASP A 81 -26.75 3.69 -11.79
C ASP A 81 -27.31 2.33 -12.24
N ALA A 82 -26.60 1.24 -11.93
CA ALA A 82 -26.96 -0.10 -12.36
C ALA A 82 -28.27 -0.61 -11.75
N ASP A 83 -28.57 -0.23 -10.50
CA ASP A 83 -29.73 -0.75 -9.77
C ASP A 83 -30.46 0.30 -8.90
N GLY A 84 -30.03 1.55 -8.91
CA GLY A 84 -30.66 2.67 -8.20
C GLY A 84 -30.58 2.56 -6.68
N LYS A 85 -29.71 1.70 -6.14
CA LYS A 85 -29.60 1.47 -4.69
C LYS A 85 -28.49 2.30 -4.07
N PRO A 86 -28.61 2.67 -2.78
CA PRO A 86 -27.56 3.37 -2.07
C PRO A 86 -26.41 2.40 -1.72
N TYR A 87 -25.20 2.83 -2.04
CA TYR A 87 -23.93 2.18 -1.71
C TYR A 87 -23.01 3.15 -0.99
N LEU A 88 -21.97 2.61 -0.37
CA LEU A 88 -20.92 3.38 0.26
C LEU A 88 -19.54 2.91 -0.20
N LYS A 89 -18.58 3.85 -0.22
CA LYS A 89 -17.18 3.62 -0.52
C LYS A 89 -16.30 4.17 0.60
N LEU A 90 -15.41 3.35 1.14
CA LEU A 90 -14.38 3.77 2.08
C LEU A 90 -13.24 4.45 1.31
N LEU A 91 -13.03 5.76 1.51
CA LEU A 91 -12.14 6.57 0.67
C LEU A 91 -10.66 6.26 0.87
N SER A 92 -10.27 5.93 2.10
CA SER A 92 -8.87 5.60 2.43
C SER A 92 -8.52 4.11 2.25
N TRP A 93 -9.42 3.30 1.69
CA TRP A 93 -9.27 1.84 1.62
C TRP A 93 -7.95 1.37 1.00
N ASP A 94 -7.58 1.90 -0.18
CA ASP A 94 -6.37 1.51 -0.90
C ASP A 94 -5.07 1.85 -0.16
N ARG A 95 -5.12 2.77 0.83
CA ARG A 95 -3.95 3.14 1.65
C ARG A 95 -3.74 2.16 2.81
N HIS A 96 -4.80 1.46 3.23
CA HIS A 96 -4.80 0.64 4.43
C HIS A 96 -5.01 -0.85 4.17
N GLN A 97 -5.62 -1.23 3.04
CA GLN A 97 -5.94 -2.62 2.71
C GLN A 97 -5.24 -3.11 1.44
N GLN A 98 -4.90 -4.40 1.41
CA GLN A 98 -4.33 -5.05 0.24
C GLN A 98 -5.44 -5.56 -0.70
N ARG A 99 -5.36 -5.20 -1.98
CA ARG A 99 -6.30 -5.67 -3.00
C ARG A 99 -5.90 -7.07 -3.48
N ARG A 100 -6.81 -8.03 -3.30
CA ARG A 100 -6.63 -9.42 -3.78
C ARG A 100 -7.58 -9.76 -4.92
N ALA A 101 -8.81 -9.25 -4.87
CA ALA A 101 -9.78 -9.42 -5.95
C ALA A 101 -9.52 -8.48 -7.14
N SER A 102 -9.67 -9.02 -8.35
CA SER A 102 -9.58 -8.26 -9.60
C SER A 102 -10.88 -7.50 -9.93
N LYS A 103 -12.04 -8.00 -9.47
CA LYS A 103 -13.36 -7.40 -9.69
C LYS A 103 -14.06 -7.12 -8.36
N SER A 104 -14.72 -5.96 -8.26
CA SER A 104 -15.54 -5.62 -7.09
C SER A 104 -16.82 -6.44 -7.08
N LYS A 105 -17.36 -6.69 -5.87
CA LYS A 105 -18.68 -7.31 -5.70
C LYS A 105 -19.82 -6.31 -5.82
N PHE A 106 -19.50 -5.02 -5.73
CA PHE A 106 -20.47 -3.93 -5.69
C PHE A 106 -20.25 -2.99 -6.90
N PRO A 107 -21.31 -2.31 -7.37
CA PRO A 107 -21.19 -1.35 -8.46
C PRO A 107 -20.26 -0.22 -8.04
N GLN A 108 -19.34 0.21 -8.91
CA GLN A 108 -18.46 1.34 -8.61
C GLN A 108 -19.20 2.66 -8.81
N PRO A 109 -18.87 3.71 -8.04
CA PRO A 109 -19.42 5.04 -8.30
C PRO A 109 -18.93 5.52 -9.66
N THR A 110 -19.84 5.97 -10.51
CA THR A 110 -19.54 6.79 -11.69
C THR A 110 -18.97 8.12 -11.18
N SER A 111 -17.94 8.66 -11.82
CA SER A 111 -17.08 9.77 -11.32
C SER A 111 -17.83 11.04 -10.85
N THR A 112 -19.10 11.18 -11.24
CA THR A 112 -19.91 12.39 -11.13
C THR A 112 -20.81 12.51 -9.88
N GLU A 113 -20.91 11.52 -8.99
CA GLU A 113 -21.93 11.53 -7.92
C GLU A 113 -21.41 11.28 -6.49
N ILE A 114 -20.24 11.83 -6.15
CA ILE A 114 -19.83 11.89 -4.74
C ILE A 114 -20.44 13.15 -4.11
N HIS A 115 -21.66 13.03 -3.56
CA HIS A 115 -22.29 14.11 -2.79
C HIS A 115 -21.57 14.24 -1.43
N CYS A 116 -20.50 15.04 -1.39
CA CYS A 116 -19.88 15.49 -0.16
C CYS A 116 -20.50 16.84 0.21
N GLY A 117 -21.36 16.88 1.22
CA GLY A 117 -21.95 18.11 1.71
C GLY A 117 -20.89 18.96 2.39
N GLN A 118 -20.54 20.08 1.74
CA GLN A 118 -19.76 21.24 2.19
C GLN A 118 -18.27 21.29 1.80
N GLY A 119 -17.97 22.30 0.97
CA GLY A 119 -16.68 23.00 0.94
C GLY A 119 -15.62 22.45 -0.02
N LEU A 120 -15.34 23.21 -1.08
CA LEU A 120 -14.26 22.99 -2.02
C LEU A 120 -12.91 22.76 -1.32
N ALA A 121 -12.50 21.50 -1.20
CA ALA A 121 -11.10 21.13 -1.17
C ALA A 121 -10.85 20.27 -2.42
N HIS A 122 -10.07 20.84 -3.34
CA HIS A 122 -9.65 20.21 -4.59
C HIS A 122 -8.85 18.93 -4.30
N VAL A 123 -9.55 17.80 -4.17
CA VAL A 123 -8.96 16.47 -4.21
C VAL A 123 -8.97 16.04 -5.68
N PRO A 124 -7.82 15.88 -6.35
CA PRO A 124 -7.81 15.34 -7.69
C PRO A 124 -8.27 13.87 -7.61
N VAL A 125 -9.52 13.63 -8.02
CA VAL A 125 -10.07 12.30 -8.27
C VAL A 125 -9.31 11.75 -9.46
N ASN A 126 -8.37 10.85 -9.18
CA ASN A 126 -7.56 10.21 -10.20
C ASN A 126 -8.39 9.10 -10.84
N GLU A 127 -9.20 9.48 -11.83
CA GLU A 127 -9.88 8.58 -12.75
C GLU A 127 -8.84 7.63 -13.37
N ASN A 128 -8.91 6.37 -13.00
CA ASN A 128 -8.19 5.31 -13.71
C ASN A 128 -9.23 4.32 -14.21
N GLU A 129 -9.96 4.76 -15.25
CA GLU A 129 -10.62 3.85 -16.18
C GLU A 129 -9.55 2.95 -16.80
N ASN A 130 -9.75 1.65 -16.64
CA ASN A 130 -8.87 0.63 -17.19
C ASN A 130 -9.63 -0.05 -18.34
N ASP A 131 -9.72 0.64 -19.48
CA ASP A 131 -10.04 0.01 -20.75
C ASP A 131 -8.77 -0.63 -21.32
N ASN A 132 -8.82 -1.95 -21.51
CA ASN A 132 -7.73 -2.74 -22.05
C ASN A 132 -7.94 -2.88 -23.55
N GLY A 133 -7.64 -1.80 -24.29
CA GLY A 133 -7.69 -1.74 -25.75
C GLY A 133 -6.31 -1.49 -26.34
N LYS A 134 -5.60 -2.58 -26.65
CA LYS A 134 -4.41 -2.67 -27.50
C LYS A 134 -4.32 -1.55 -28.56
N ARG A 135 -3.37 -0.62 -28.43
CA ARG A 135 -2.81 0.19 -29.53
C ARG A 135 -1.47 0.84 -29.12
N GLU A 136 -0.56 0.86 -30.09
CA GLU A 136 0.84 1.30 -30.02
C GLU A 136 0.98 2.79 -29.65
N PRO A 137 2.10 3.21 -29.02
CA PRO A 137 2.22 4.54 -28.48
C PRO A 137 2.72 5.53 -29.54
N THR A 138 1.87 6.49 -29.93
CA THR A 138 2.34 7.76 -30.47
C THR A 138 2.48 8.78 -29.35
N THR A 139 3.64 9.43 -29.39
CA THR A 139 4.28 10.25 -28.39
C THR A 139 3.56 11.58 -28.13
N LYS A 140 3.17 11.81 -26.87
CA LYS A 140 3.04 13.17 -26.30
C LYS A 140 3.63 13.18 -24.89
N THR A 141 4.80 13.79 -24.80
CA THR A 141 5.75 13.76 -23.69
C THR A 141 5.37 14.73 -22.58
N CYS A 142 5.16 14.20 -21.37
CA CYS A 142 5.48 14.91 -20.13
C CYS A 142 6.91 14.52 -19.70
N PRO A 143 7.75 15.45 -19.20
CA PRO A 143 9.15 15.17 -18.86
C PRO A 143 9.35 13.99 -17.89
N GLY A 144 8.41 13.75 -16.97
CA GLY A 144 8.48 12.65 -16.00
C GLY A 144 8.20 11.26 -16.59
N GLY A 145 7.49 11.17 -17.72
CA GLY A 145 7.19 9.89 -18.37
C GLY A 145 8.39 9.30 -19.10
N ALA A 146 9.15 10.14 -19.80
CA ALA A 146 10.34 9.72 -20.55
C ALA A 146 11.45 9.18 -19.64
N ALA A 147 11.68 9.83 -18.49
CA ALA A 147 12.67 9.40 -17.51
C ALA A 147 12.31 8.03 -16.90
N PHE A 148 11.02 7.81 -16.60
CA PHE A 148 10.55 6.52 -16.09
C PHE A 148 10.67 5.42 -17.14
N GLU A 149 10.34 5.68 -18.40
CA GLU A 149 10.48 4.67 -19.46
C GLU A 149 11.94 4.29 -19.71
N ALA A 150 12.86 5.26 -19.68
CA ALA A 150 14.30 5.00 -19.77
C ALA A 150 14.78 4.11 -18.61
N PHE A 151 14.41 4.44 -17.37
CA PHE A 151 14.69 3.62 -16.20
C PHE A 151 14.09 2.21 -16.34
N TRP A 152 12.81 2.15 -16.72
CA TRP A 152 12.09 0.89 -16.85
C TRP A 152 12.72 0.01 -17.91
N SER A 153 13.24 0.56 -19.02
CA SER A 153 13.93 -0.17 -20.08
C SER A 153 15.33 -0.64 -19.67
N ALA A 154 16.06 0.14 -18.88
CA ALA A 154 17.40 -0.21 -18.41
C ALA A 154 17.43 -1.34 -17.37
N TYR A 155 16.39 -1.47 -16.55
CA TYR A 155 16.35 -2.40 -15.41
C TYR A 155 16.20 -3.88 -15.84
N PRO A 156 17.07 -4.83 -15.43
CA PRO A 156 17.01 -6.21 -15.94
C PRO A 156 15.75 -6.99 -15.54
N ARG A 157 15.24 -6.78 -14.31
CA ARG A 157 14.04 -7.43 -13.78
C ARG A 157 12.79 -6.57 -14.01
N LYS A 158 11.96 -6.94 -14.98
CA LYS A 158 10.71 -6.23 -15.32
C LYS A 158 9.50 -6.67 -14.47
N ALA A 159 9.58 -6.52 -13.14
CA ALA A 159 8.50 -6.93 -12.24
C ALA A 159 7.86 -5.71 -11.54
N GLY A 160 6.52 -5.70 -11.43
CA GLY A 160 5.79 -4.68 -10.65
C GLY A 160 5.85 -3.26 -11.24
N LYS A 161 5.58 -3.08 -12.55
CA LYS A 161 5.64 -1.76 -13.23
C LYS A 161 4.80 -0.68 -12.55
N ARG A 162 3.61 -1.00 -12.04
CA ARG A 162 2.71 -0.05 -11.35
C ARG A 162 3.33 0.45 -10.04
N ASP A 163 3.94 -0.44 -9.26
CA ASP A 163 4.59 -0.07 -8.00
C ASP A 163 5.87 0.72 -8.24
N ALA A 164 6.59 0.41 -9.32
CA ALA A 164 7.77 1.16 -9.75
C ALA A 164 7.37 2.57 -10.21
N LEU A 165 6.30 2.70 -10.99
CA LEU A 165 5.76 4.00 -11.43
C LEU A 165 5.33 4.84 -10.23
N LYS A 166 4.64 4.23 -9.26
CA LYS A 166 4.24 4.91 -8.03
C LYS A 166 5.45 5.39 -7.22
N ALA A 167 6.46 4.53 -7.06
CA ALA A 167 7.69 4.91 -6.36
C ALA A 167 8.45 6.03 -7.09
N PHE A 168 8.53 5.97 -8.42
CA PHE A 168 9.17 6.99 -9.24
C PHE A 168 8.42 8.34 -9.20
N GLY A 169 7.09 8.30 -9.22
CA GLY A 169 6.25 9.49 -9.07
C GLY A 169 6.30 10.10 -7.67
N GLN A 170 6.47 9.28 -6.62
CA GLN A 170 6.66 9.77 -5.25
C GLN A 170 8.00 10.47 -5.06
N LEU A 171 9.05 10.00 -5.73
CA LEU A 171 10.38 10.59 -5.68
C LEU A 171 10.45 11.95 -6.39
N GLN A 172 9.55 12.21 -7.35
CA GLN A 172 9.57 13.38 -8.23
C GLN A 172 11.00 13.75 -8.68
N PRO A 173 11.74 12.82 -9.31
CA PRO A 173 13.14 13.05 -9.61
C PRO A 173 13.28 14.23 -10.57
N ASP A 174 14.11 15.20 -10.19
CA ASP A 174 14.58 16.21 -11.11
C ASP A 174 15.49 15.57 -12.19
N ARG A 175 15.92 16.38 -13.16
CA ARG A 175 16.75 15.90 -14.28
C ARG A 175 18.03 15.22 -13.79
N ASP A 176 18.64 15.75 -12.73
CA ASP A 176 19.93 15.30 -12.21
C ASP A 176 19.78 14.03 -11.38
N THR A 177 18.71 13.92 -10.59
CA THR A 177 18.32 12.72 -9.85
C THR A 177 17.94 11.60 -10.82
N ALA A 178 17.20 11.88 -11.89
CA ALA A 178 16.90 10.89 -12.93
C ALA A 178 18.18 10.37 -13.60
N ALA A 179 19.16 11.24 -13.85
CA ALA A 179 20.47 10.84 -14.36
C ALA A 179 21.26 10.00 -13.33
N ALA A 180 21.21 10.35 -12.05
CA ALA A 180 21.85 9.58 -10.96
C ALA A 180 21.25 8.18 -10.81
N ILE A 181 19.92 8.04 -10.90
CA ILE A 181 19.22 6.75 -10.90
C ILE A 181 19.70 5.89 -12.08
N MET A 182 19.74 6.45 -13.28
CA MET A 182 20.19 5.76 -14.48
C MET A 182 21.65 5.31 -14.37
N ALA A 183 22.53 6.17 -13.85
CA ALA A 183 23.93 5.83 -13.60
C ALA A 183 24.07 4.72 -12.55
N GLY A 184 23.27 4.76 -11.49
CA GLY A 184 23.20 3.69 -10.49
C GLY A 184 22.77 2.36 -11.09
N VAL A 185 21.69 2.33 -11.88
CA VAL A 185 21.23 1.11 -12.57
C VAL A 185 22.31 0.54 -13.50
N ALA A 186 23.04 1.39 -14.22
CA ALA A 186 24.16 0.96 -15.06
C ALA A 186 25.29 0.32 -14.22
N ARG A 187 25.69 0.93 -13.10
CA ARG A 187 26.69 0.37 -12.17
C ARG A 187 26.25 -0.97 -11.59
N TRP A 188 25.02 -1.04 -11.09
CA TRP A 188 24.45 -2.25 -10.50
C TRP A 188 24.32 -3.38 -11.52
N ARG A 189 24.04 -3.08 -12.79
CA ARG A 189 23.97 -4.08 -13.87
C ARG A 189 25.31 -4.76 -14.15
N THR A 190 26.42 -4.06 -13.94
CA THR A 190 27.77 -4.63 -14.05
C THR A 190 28.27 -5.28 -12.77
N SER A 191 27.52 -5.18 -11.67
CA SER A 191 27.92 -5.72 -10.38
C SER A 191 27.86 -7.25 -10.33
N GLY A 192 28.75 -7.84 -9.53
CA GLY A 192 28.71 -9.27 -9.21
C GLY A 192 27.36 -9.69 -8.61
N GLN A 193 26.72 -8.83 -7.80
CA GLN A 193 25.47 -9.16 -7.12
C GLN A 193 24.28 -9.36 -8.10
N TRP A 194 24.23 -8.59 -9.20
CA TRP A 194 23.16 -8.71 -10.21
C TRP A 194 23.48 -9.71 -11.31
N THR A 195 24.76 -10.03 -11.53
CA THR A 195 25.18 -11.02 -12.52
C THR A 195 25.24 -12.43 -11.95
N ARG A 196 25.44 -12.58 -10.63
CA ARG A 196 25.44 -13.89 -9.94
C ARG A 196 24.08 -14.59 -10.07
N ASP A 197 24.15 -15.91 -10.23
CA ASP A 197 22.98 -16.81 -10.34
C ASP A 197 21.97 -16.39 -11.42
N GLY A 198 22.44 -15.82 -12.53
CA GLY A 198 21.59 -15.35 -13.62
C GLY A 198 20.64 -14.22 -13.23
N GLY A 199 21.00 -13.41 -12.23
CA GLY A 199 20.16 -12.30 -11.76
C GLY A 199 19.02 -12.70 -10.83
N ARG A 200 19.10 -13.89 -10.20
CA ARG A 200 18.11 -14.37 -9.22
C ARG A 200 17.89 -13.38 -8.07
N TYR A 201 18.92 -12.65 -7.66
CA TYR A 201 18.90 -11.72 -6.53
C TYR A 201 18.73 -10.24 -6.92
N ILE A 202 18.31 -9.95 -8.16
CA ILE A 202 18.03 -8.57 -8.58
C ILE A 202 16.78 -8.06 -7.82
N PRO A 203 16.88 -6.95 -7.07
CA PRO A 203 15.77 -6.41 -6.31
C PRO A 203 14.64 -5.92 -7.23
N TYR A 204 13.42 -5.81 -6.70
CA TYR A 204 12.30 -5.23 -7.43
C TYR A 204 12.58 -3.74 -7.73
N PRO A 205 12.23 -3.22 -8.93
CA PRO A 205 12.47 -1.83 -9.30
C PRO A 205 11.87 -0.83 -8.30
N ALA A 206 10.69 -1.11 -7.76
CA ALA A 206 10.05 -0.26 -6.75
C ALA A 206 10.86 -0.22 -5.43
N SER A 207 11.41 -1.36 -4.99
CA SER A 207 12.26 -1.43 -3.80
C SER A 207 13.61 -0.75 -4.03
N PHE A 208 14.17 -0.83 -5.24
CA PHE A 208 15.39 -0.12 -5.62
C PHE A 208 15.20 1.41 -5.58
N LEU A 209 14.05 1.89 -6.06
CA LEU A 209 13.71 3.31 -6.03
C LEU A 209 13.43 3.82 -4.60
N ARG A 210 12.62 3.09 -3.81
CA ARG A 210 12.27 3.51 -2.44
C ARG A 210 13.45 3.51 -1.48
N GLY A 211 14.41 2.61 -1.70
CA GLY A 211 15.61 2.51 -0.87
C GLY A 211 16.76 3.40 -1.34
N GLU A 212 16.53 4.27 -2.32
CA GLU A 212 17.54 5.15 -2.92
C GLU A 212 18.84 4.44 -3.33
N ARG A 213 18.73 3.17 -3.73
CA ARG A 213 19.88 2.25 -3.83
C ARG A 213 20.85 2.58 -4.96
N TRP A 214 20.54 3.57 -5.79
CA TRP A 214 21.49 4.14 -6.74
C TRP A 214 22.62 4.91 -6.02
N ASN A 215 22.38 5.39 -4.79
CA ASN A 215 23.38 6.05 -3.94
C ASN A 215 24.23 5.05 -3.13
N ASP A 216 23.76 3.80 -2.95
CA ASP A 216 24.51 2.76 -2.25
C ASP A 216 25.85 2.44 -2.96
N GLU A 217 26.90 2.20 -2.18
CA GLU A 217 28.17 1.67 -2.68
C GLU A 217 27.94 0.27 -3.23
N CYS A 218 28.09 0.12 -4.55
CA CYS A 218 27.97 -1.18 -5.20
C CYS A 218 29.27 -1.97 -4.96
N PRO A 219 29.23 -3.17 -4.36
CA PRO A 219 30.44 -3.97 -4.16
C PRO A 219 31.09 -4.25 -5.52
N PRO A 220 32.42 -4.05 -5.67
CA PRO A 220 33.09 -4.36 -6.93
C PRO A 220 32.87 -5.83 -7.29
N ALA A 221 32.78 -6.11 -8.59
CA ALA A 221 32.68 -7.47 -9.11
C ALA A 221 33.94 -8.27 -8.72
N GLY A 222 33.93 -8.87 -7.52
CA GLY A 222 35.09 -9.62 -7.01
C GLY A 222 35.19 -9.79 -5.50
N SER A 223 34.49 -9.02 -4.65
CA SER A 223 34.60 -9.19 -3.19
C SER A 223 33.61 -10.22 -2.66
N GLY A 224 33.80 -11.49 -3.04
CA GLY A 224 33.28 -12.62 -2.31
C GLY A 224 34.12 -12.87 -1.06
N ALA A 225 34.06 -11.98 -0.07
CA ALA A 225 34.49 -12.31 1.27
C ALA A 225 33.25 -12.74 2.06
N ALA A 226 33.12 -14.04 2.29
CA ALA A 226 32.18 -14.54 3.28
C ALA A 226 32.48 -13.83 4.62
N PRO A 227 31.46 -13.44 5.41
CA PRO A 227 31.74 -13.16 6.81
C PRO A 227 32.37 -14.44 7.38
N ALA A 228 33.60 -14.33 7.88
CA ALA A 228 34.21 -15.39 8.66
C ALA A 228 33.19 -15.77 9.74
N ALA A 229 32.69 -17.01 9.67
CA ALA A 229 32.04 -17.61 10.82
C ALA A 229 32.99 -17.39 12.01
N PRO A 230 32.51 -16.95 13.19
CA PRO A 230 33.34 -17.09 14.37
C PRO A 230 33.69 -18.58 14.46
N CYS A 231 34.97 -18.91 14.25
CA CYS A 231 35.52 -20.20 14.60
C CYS A 231 35.28 -20.35 16.10
N TYR A 232 34.24 -21.11 16.45
CA TYR A 232 34.08 -21.66 17.79
C TYR A 232 35.15 -22.75 17.96
N ASP A 233 36.39 -22.32 18.17
CA ASP A 233 37.41 -23.15 18.80
C ASP A 233 37.16 -23.06 20.31
N GLY A 234 36.52 -24.07 20.89
CA GLY A 234 36.26 -24.09 22.33
C GLY A 234 35.21 -25.09 22.79
N GLU A 235 35.25 -26.33 22.32
CA GLU A 235 34.79 -27.44 23.16
C GLU A 235 35.95 -27.83 24.08
N GLU A 236 36.07 -27.14 25.21
CA GLU A 236 36.51 -27.69 26.50
C GLU A 236 36.37 -26.58 27.58
N ASP A 237 35.87 -26.98 28.75
CA ASP A 237 35.81 -26.21 30.01
C ASP A 237 34.65 -25.26 30.34
N PHE A 238 33.43 -25.54 29.86
CA PHE A 238 32.21 -24.99 30.50
C PHE A 238 31.65 -25.87 31.65
N LEU A 239 32.16 -27.09 31.84
CA LEU A 239 31.79 -28.00 32.94
C LEU A 239 32.70 -27.90 34.18
N ALA A 240 33.83 -27.19 34.11
CA ALA A 240 34.74 -27.01 35.25
C ALA A 240 34.37 -25.84 36.19
N LEU A 241 33.41 -25.00 35.81
CA LEU A 241 33.06 -23.77 36.53
C LEU A 241 31.81 -23.85 37.42
N LEU A 242 31.19 -25.04 37.52
CA LEU A 242 30.00 -25.26 38.37
C LEU A 242 30.21 -26.23 39.55
N GLN A 243 31.45 -26.61 39.85
CA GLN A 243 31.74 -27.57 40.94
C GLN A 243 32.81 -27.16 41.97
N LYS A 244 33.30 -25.92 41.97
CA LYS A 244 34.16 -25.43 43.06
C LYS A 244 33.78 -24.02 43.48
N GLY A 245 32.74 -23.95 44.30
CA GLY A 245 32.29 -22.71 44.88
C GLY A 245 31.40 -22.92 46.10
N ASP A 246 31.70 -23.93 46.93
CA ASP A 246 31.25 -23.91 48.33
C ASP A 246 32.08 -24.89 49.16
N GLU A 247 33.16 -24.41 49.78
CA GLU A 247 33.71 -25.05 50.97
C GLU A 247 34.57 -24.06 51.79
N ARG A 248 34.07 -23.82 53.02
CA ARG A 248 34.73 -23.42 54.27
C ARG A 248 34.63 -21.94 54.68
N PRO A 249 34.59 -21.63 55.99
CA PRO A 249 35.10 -22.39 57.16
C PRO A 249 34.21 -23.49 57.71
#